data_AF-A0A6J1MAW4-F1
#
_entry.id   AF-A0A6J1MAW4-F1
#
_cell.length_a   1.000
_cell.length_b   1.000
_cell.length_c   1.000
_cell.angle_alpha   90.00
_cell.angle_beta   90.00
_cell.angle_gamma   90.00
#
_symmetry.space_group_name_H-M   'P 1'
#
loop_
_entity.id
_entity.type
_entity.pdbx_description
1 polymer ?
#
loop_
_entity_poly.entity_id
_entity_poly.type
_entity_poly.pdbx_seq_one_letter_code
_entity_poly.pdbx_strand_id
1 'polypeptide(L)'
;MSAKRVEHDIEASATPSDGKHKAPFKPLRAEKKPKATPTSLLCELMRLKAQQKYLECNQVKLNASHFLDDSDPEADGEHEDADKDNAGKDGKSVSAGSRRPSSGNKVAGLINDIDRLKLEMDEKLRKHQADKRGQLQEMWHYMNTLKEDVFRPERLSLYTVNVVRERIIALNGQLERLNVQNAKELELLREEYTKMERENEFVWKGSI
;
A
#
# COMPACT_ATOMS: atom_id res chain seq x y z
N MET A 1 4.30 -77.69 24.80
CA MET A 1 5.70 -77.83 25.23
C MET A 1 6.37 -76.48 25.02
N SER A 2 6.79 -75.77 26.06
CA SER A 2 8.10 -75.86 26.76
C SER A 2 9.19 -75.08 26.00
N ALA A 3 9.93 -74.11 26.57
CA ALA A 3 9.91 -73.40 27.86
C ALA A 3 10.47 -71.96 27.62
N LYS A 4 10.99 -71.10 28.53
CA LYS A 4 11.36 -71.08 29.98
C LYS A 4 11.43 -69.58 30.37
N ARG A 5 10.63 -69.06 31.32
CA ARG A 5 10.89 -68.83 32.78
C ARG A 5 12.24 -68.16 33.15
N VAL A 6 12.14 -67.20 34.10
CA VAL A 6 13.11 -66.44 34.95
C VAL A 6 12.76 -64.95 34.81
N GLU A 7 12.08 -64.25 35.71
CA GLU A 7 12.03 -64.16 37.20
C GLU A 7 13.29 -63.57 37.86
N HIS A 8 13.21 -62.32 38.33
CA HIS A 8 13.10 -62.06 39.77
C HIS A 8 12.61 -60.63 40.09
N ASP A 9 11.95 -60.48 41.23
CA ASP A 9 11.50 -59.22 41.85
C ASP A 9 12.62 -58.48 42.59
N ILE A 10 12.36 -57.24 43.06
CA ILE A 10 12.34 -56.90 44.51
C ILE A 10 12.06 -55.40 44.78
N GLU A 11 11.11 -55.18 45.71
CA GLU A 11 10.87 -54.04 46.61
C GLU A 11 10.70 -52.58 46.12
N ALA A 12 9.99 -51.82 46.96
CA ALA A 12 9.81 -50.38 46.91
C ALA A 12 10.20 -49.75 48.25
N SER A 13 10.72 -48.51 48.21
CA SER A 13 10.93 -47.68 49.40
C SER A 13 10.59 -46.23 49.09
N ALA A 14 9.89 -45.54 49.98
CA ALA A 14 9.34 -44.21 49.74
C ALA A 14 10.00 -43.10 50.58
N THR A 15 9.62 -41.84 50.24
CA THR A 15 9.81 -40.60 51.04
C THR A 15 11.18 -39.87 50.82
N PRO A 16 11.36 -38.59 51.22
CA PRO A 16 11.55 -37.53 50.22
C PRO A 16 12.71 -36.54 50.49
N SER A 17 12.99 -35.63 49.55
CA SER A 17 13.72 -34.37 49.87
C SER A 17 13.45 -33.23 48.87
N ASP A 18 13.32 -32.01 49.40
CA ASP A 18 13.29 -30.75 48.64
C ASP A 18 14.70 -30.36 48.15
N GLY A 19 14.82 -29.72 46.97
CA GLY A 19 16.15 -29.55 46.33
C GLY A 19 16.32 -28.48 45.24
N LYS A 20 15.49 -27.42 45.23
CA LYS A 20 15.61 -26.16 44.45
C LYS A 20 16.69 -26.03 43.33
N HIS A 21 16.22 -26.01 42.09
CA HIS A 21 16.74 -25.22 40.95
C HIS A 21 18.25 -25.21 40.60
N LYS A 22 18.63 -26.02 39.61
CA LYS A 22 19.54 -25.57 38.52
C LYS A 22 19.28 -26.37 37.24
N ALA A 23 18.62 -25.75 36.25
CA ALA A 23 18.36 -26.36 34.95
C ALA A 23 19.50 -26.03 33.96
N PRO A 24 20.19 -27.02 33.37
CA PRO A 24 21.24 -26.78 32.39
C PRO A 24 20.67 -26.57 30.97
N PHE A 25 21.25 -25.64 30.21
CA PHE A 25 20.94 -25.46 28.79
C PHE A 25 21.58 -26.58 27.93
N LYS A 26 20.76 -27.29 27.13
CA LYS A 26 21.06 -27.95 25.82
C LYS A 26 19.96 -28.99 25.49
N PRO A 27 19.77 -29.39 24.22
CA PRO A 27 19.97 -28.65 22.96
C PRO A 27 18.70 -28.68 22.07
N LEU A 28 18.79 -28.12 20.87
CA LEU A 28 17.77 -28.22 19.81
C LEU A 28 17.38 -29.69 19.56
N ARG A 29 16.07 -29.99 19.55
CA ARG A 29 15.53 -31.28 19.09
C ARG A 29 14.87 -31.12 17.72
N ALA A 30 15.16 -32.05 16.82
CA ALA A 30 14.74 -31.98 15.42
C ALA A 30 13.21 -32.08 15.23
N GLU A 31 12.72 -31.33 14.23
CA GLU A 31 11.34 -31.32 13.74
C GLU A 31 10.86 -32.72 13.32
N LYS A 32 10.14 -33.42 14.20
CA LYS A 32 9.29 -34.54 13.80
C LYS A 32 7.90 -33.99 13.51
N LYS A 33 7.57 -33.77 12.23
CA LYS A 33 6.22 -33.34 11.79
C LYS A 33 5.17 -34.26 12.42
N PRO A 34 4.32 -33.79 13.35
CA PRO A 34 3.31 -34.64 13.96
C PRO A 34 2.26 -34.98 12.92
N LYS A 35 1.90 -36.27 12.80
CA LYS A 35 0.69 -36.66 12.07
C LYS A 35 -0.50 -36.08 12.84
N ALA A 36 -1.16 -35.08 12.26
CA ALA A 36 -2.22 -34.33 12.93
C ALA A 36 -3.40 -35.24 13.28
N THR A 37 -3.48 -35.67 14.54
CA THR A 37 -4.66 -36.37 15.05
C THR A 37 -5.83 -35.40 15.16
N PRO A 38 -7.10 -35.87 15.11
CA PRO A 38 -8.26 -35.00 15.31
C PRO A 38 -8.19 -34.21 16.62
N THR A 39 -7.66 -34.82 17.69
CA THR A 39 -7.40 -34.15 18.97
C THR A 39 -6.33 -33.06 18.85
N SER A 40 -5.23 -33.31 18.14
CA SER A 40 -4.20 -32.29 17.90
C SER A 40 -4.74 -31.10 17.12
N LEU A 41 -5.60 -31.33 16.13
CA LEU A 41 -6.29 -30.27 15.39
C LEU A 41 -7.24 -29.47 16.30
N LEU A 42 -8.01 -30.15 17.16
CA LEU A 42 -8.91 -29.49 18.12
C LEU A 42 -8.15 -28.62 19.13
N CYS A 43 -7.05 -29.13 19.69
CA CYS A 43 -6.19 -28.35 20.59
C CYS A 43 -5.58 -27.14 19.90
N GLU A 44 -5.13 -27.27 18.65
CA GLU A 44 -4.53 -26.18 17.89
C GLU A 44 -5.56 -25.11 17.48
N LEU A 45 -6.76 -25.52 17.05
CA LEU A 45 -7.88 -24.61 16.79
C LEU A 45 -8.28 -23.83 18.06
N MET A 46 -8.30 -24.49 19.23
CA MET A 46 -8.55 -23.84 20.51
C MET A 46 -7.44 -22.84 20.88
N ARG A 47 -6.17 -23.20 20.65
CA ARG A 47 -5.01 -22.32 20.86
C ARG A 47 -5.08 -21.07 19.96
N LEU A 48 -5.37 -21.25 18.67
CA LEU A 48 -5.51 -20.15 17.71
C LEU A 48 -6.70 -19.24 18.05
N LYS A 49 -7.85 -19.80 18.44
CA LYS A 49 -9.02 -19.01 18.87
C LYS A 49 -8.76 -18.21 20.14
N ALA A 50 -7.98 -18.74 21.07
CA ALA A 50 -7.53 -18.00 22.25
C ALA A 50 -6.56 -16.85 21.88
N GLN A 51 -5.63 -17.08 20.95
CA GLN A 51 -4.73 -16.04 20.44
C GLN A 51 -5.47 -14.93 19.69
N GLN A 52 -6.45 -15.28 18.84
CA GLN A 52 -7.30 -14.30 18.17
C GLN A 52 -8.03 -13.41 19.20
N LYS A 53 -8.72 -14.00 20.19
CA LYS A 53 -9.42 -13.23 21.22
C LYS A 53 -8.46 -12.36 22.05
N TYR A 54 -7.25 -12.85 22.35
CA TYR A 54 -6.24 -12.05 23.02
C TYR A 54 -5.84 -10.82 22.19
N LEU A 55 -5.64 -10.97 20.88
CA LEU A 55 -5.34 -9.85 19.98
C LEU A 55 -6.54 -8.89 19.82
N GLU A 56 -7.77 -9.39 19.73
CA GLU A 56 -8.99 -8.56 19.71
C GLU A 56 -9.18 -7.74 20.99
N CYS A 57 -8.77 -8.27 22.15
CA CYS A 57 -8.85 -7.56 23.43
C CYS A 57 -7.66 -6.66 23.75
N ASN A 58 -6.46 -6.91 23.18
CA ASN A 58 -5.24 -6.12 23.42
C ASN A 58 -4.86 -5.21 22.25
N GLN A 59 -5.57 -5.27 21.13
CA GLN A 59 -5.67 -4.13 20.24
C GLN A 59 -6.32 -2.99 21.02
N VAL A 60 -5.51 -2.00 21.39
CA VAL A 60 -6.01 -0.65 21.66
C VAL A 60 -6.86 -0.28 20.45
N LYS A 61 -8.17 -0.09 20.64
CA LYS A 61 -9.04 0.39 19.58
C LYS A 61 -8.48 1.72 19.10
N LEU A 62 -7.92 1.73 17.89
CA LEU A 62 -7.41 2.93 17.23
C LEU A 62 -8.60 3.82 16.86
N ASN A 63 -9.12 4.50 17.87
CA ASN A 63 -10.24 5.41 17.75
C ASN A 63 -9.80 6.56 16.83
N ALA A 64 -10.51 6.77 15.72
CA ALA A 64 -10.14 7.81 14.76
C ALA A 64 -10.08 9.21 15.38
N SER A 65 -10.84 9.43 16.46
CA SER A 65 -10.81 10.65 17.27
C SER A 65 -9.50 10.92 18.02
N HIS A 66 -8.58 9.95 18.14
CA HIS A 66 -7.21 10.18 18.64
C HIS A 66 -6.21 10.57 17.53
N PHE A 67 -6.66 10.68 16.28
CA PHE A 67 -5.88 11.17 15.14
C PHE A 67 -6.44 12.49 14.58
N LEU A 68 -7.40 13.10 15.27
CA LEU A 68 -7.73 14.51 15.10
C LEU A 68 -6.76 15.29 15.98
N ASP A 69 -5.84 15.98 15.32
CA ASP A 69 -4.96 16.97 15.92
C ASP A 69 -5.75 18.30 15.90
N ASP A 70 -5.91 18.95 17.06
CA ASP A 70 -6.67 20.22 17.21
C ASP A 70 -5.86 21.42 16.67
N SER A 71 -5.30 21.25 15.47
CA SER A 71 -4.42 22.17 14.74
C SER A 71 -5.18 22.84 13.59
N ASP A 72 -6.32 23.47 13.90
CA ASP A 72 -7.05 24.38 12.99
C ASP A 72 -6.93 25.82 13.55
N PRO A 73 -5.92 26.61 13.12
CA PRO A 73 -5.60 27.91 13.73
C PRO A 73 -6.43 29.09 13.19
N GLU A 74 -7.53 28.83 12.48
CA GLU A 74 -8.37 29.84 11.80
C GLU A 74 -9.72 30.07 12.50
N ALA A 75 -9.77 29.94 13.84
CA ALA A 75 -10.95 30.19 14.65
C ALA A 75 -10.62 30.74 16.05
N ASP A 76 -10.25 32.02 16.12
CA ASP A 76 -10.63 32.94 17.22
C ASP A 76 -10.17 34.36 16.88
N GLY A 77 -11.13 35.25 16.61
CA GLY A 77 -10.84 36.65 16.31
C GLY A 77 -11.77 37.58 17.07
N GLU A 78 -11.29 38.16 18.17
CA GLU A 78 -11.93 39.29 18.85
C GLU A 78 -10.95 40.11 19.72
N HIS A 79 -11.22 41.41 19.82
CA HIS A 79 -10.73 42.42 20.77
C HIS A 79 -9.21 42.79 20.89
N GLU A 80 -8.92 44.01 20.39
CA GLU A 80 -8.33 45.17 21.10
C GLU A 80 -7.07 45.00 21.99
N ASP A 81 -6.04 45.85 21.77
CA ASP A 81 -5.90 47.07 22.59
C ASP A 81 -4.92 48.14 22.03
N ALA A 82 -5.13 49.39 22.46
CA ALA A 82 -4.22 50.55 22.54
C ALA A 82 -3.10 50.78 21.48
N ASP A 83 -3.38 51.66 20.50
CA ASP A 83 -2.33 52.48 19.85
C ASP A 83 -1.91 53.65 20.77
N LYS A 84 -0.60 53.87 20.94
CA LYS A 84 -0.01 54.98 21.71
C LYS A 84 1.41 55.32 21.28
N ASP A 85 1.59 56.57 20.91
CA ASP A 85 2.78 57.44 21.06
C ASP A 85 4.14 56.75 21.28
N ASN A 86 5.18 57.01 20.46
CA ASN A 86 5.73 58.36 20.33
C ASN A 86 6.76 58.44 19.18
N ALA A 87 6.88 59.61 18.54
CA ALA A 87 7.76 59.82 17.38
C ALA A 87 9.07 60.55 17.73
N GLY A 88 10.16 59.78 17.88
CA GLY A 88 11.55 60.13 17.53
C GLY A 88 12.29 61.29 18.23
N LYS A 89 13.58 61.08 18.54
CA LYS A 89 14.67 61.87 17.91
C LYS A 89 16.10 61.39 18.17
N ASP A 90 16.91 61.49 17.12
CA ASP A 90 18.31 61.94 17.03
C ASP A 90 19.30 61.62 18.18
N GLY A 91 20.16 60.61 17.96
CA GLY A 91 21.27 60.22 18.87
C GLY A 91 22.60 59.98 18.15
N LYS A 92 23.02 60.86 17.24
CA LYS A 92 24.20 60.67 16.38
C LYS A 92 25.53 60.67 17.17
N SER A 93 26.15 59.50 17.29
CA SER A 93 27.59 59.39 17.60
C SER A 93 28.28 58.39 16.66
N VAL A 94 29.31 58.84 15.95
CA VAL A 94 30.09 58.03 15.01
C VAL A 94 31.41 57.63 15.67
N SER A 95 31.43 56.46 16.29
CA SER A 95 32.68 55.87 16.81
C SER A 95 33.27 54.91 15.76
N ALA A 96 34.17 55.42 14.94
CA ALA A 96 34.88 54.64 13.94
C ALA A 96 36.00 53.81 14.60
N GLY A 97 35.66 52.64 15.16
CA GLY A 97 36.59 51.77 15.87
C GLY A 97 36.35 50.28 15.63
N SER A 98 37.44 49.53 15.43
CA SER A 98 37.47 48.05 15.37
C SER A 98 36.60 47.37 14.30
N ARG A 99 37.12 47.28 13.07
CA ARG A 99 36.69 46.25 12.09
C ARG A 99 37.14 44.86 12.55
N ARG A 100 36.50 44.30 13.59
CA ARG A 100 36.76 42.93 14.04
C ARG A 100 36.32 41.93 12.96
N PRO A 101 37.21 41.07 12.42
CA PRO A 101 36.91 40.31 11.21
C PRO A 101 35.92 39.16 11.45
N SER A 102 34.88 39.10 10.60
CA SER A 102 34.20 37.89 10.12
C SER A 102 34.01 36.75 11.14
N SER A 103 33.23 37.02 12.18
CA SER A 103 32.66 36.00 13.08
C SER A 103 31.13 35.99 13.02
N GLY A 104 30.47 37.14 13.25
CA GLY A 104 29.01 37.26 13.16
C GLY A 104 28.44 36.77 11.82
N ASN A 105 29.05 37.17 10.70
CA ASN A 105 28.64 36.72 9.36
C ASN A 105 28.75 35.21 9.15
N LYS A 106 29.69 34.54 9.84
CA LYS A 106 29.82 33.07 9.79
C LYS A 106 28.74 32.39 10.62
N VAL A 107 28.43 32.93 11.80
CA VAL A 107 27.32 32.44 12.64
C VAL A 107 25.99 32.62 11.92
N ALA A 108 25.74 33.79 11.32
CA ALA A 108 24.54 34.03 10.51
C ALA A 108 24.46 33.11 9.28
N GLY A 109 25.59 32.86 8.59
CA GLY A 109 25.66 31.85 7.52
C GLY A 109 25.27 30.46 8.00
N LEU A 110 25.84 30.00 9.12
CA LEU A 110 25.53 28.70 9.71
C LEU A 110 24.06 28.59 10.19
N ILE A 111 23.47 29.67 10.70
CA ILE A 111 22.04 29.71 11.04
C ILE A 111 21.19 29.52 9.78
N ASN A 112 21.48 30.28 8.72
CA ASN A 112 20.78 30.16 7.44
C ASN A 112 20.97 28.77 6.78
N ASP A 113 22.15 28.16 6.92
CA ASP A 113 22.41 26.79 6.48
C ASP A 113 21.61 25.77 7.29
N ILE A 114 21.52 25.93 8.62
CA ILE A 114 20.71 25.09 9.51
C ILE A 114 19.22 25.19 9.14
N ASP A 115 18.70 26.40 8.94
CA ASP A 115 17.29 26.60 8.65
C ASP A 115 16.90 26.15 7.23
N ARG A 116 17.81 26.29 6.25
CA ARG A 116 17.66 25.62 4.93
C ARG A 116 17.62 24.10 5.08
N LEU A 117 18.51 23.52 5.88
CA LEU A 117 18.59 22.06 6.08
C LEU A 117 17.37 21.50 6.84
N LYS A 118 16.78 22.26 7.77
CA LYS A 118 15.47 21.92 8.37
C LYS A 118 14.40 21.84 7.29
N LEU A 119 14.18 22.93 6.54
CA LEU A 119 13.17 22.99 5.47
C LEU A 119 13.36 21.88 4.42
N GLU A 120 14.60 21.57 4.05
CA GLU A 120 14.91 20.48 3.13
C GLU A 120 14.56 19.09 3.72
N MET A 121 14.81 18.88 5.02
CA MET A 121 14.49 17.63 5.70
C MET A 121 12.98 17.47 5.96
N ASP A 122 12.29 18.53 6.35
CA ASP A 122 10.84 18.54 6.55
C ASP A 122 10.11 18.27 5.22
N GLU A 123 10.57 18.87 4.13
CA GLU A 123 10.04 18.61 2.78
C GLU A 123 10.31 17.17 2.30
N LYS A 124 11.48 16.60 2.61
CA LYS A 124 11.79 15.18 2.34
C LYS A 124 10.90 14.24 3.16
N LEU A 125 10.68 14.56 4.44
CA LEU A 125 9.85 13.79 5.36
C LEU A 125 8.38 13.84 4.92
N ARG A 126 7.87 15.03 4.57
CA ARG A 126 6.52 15.25 4.01
C ARG A 126 6.30 14.47 2.72
N LYS A 127 7.27 14.49 1.79
CA LYS A 127 7.25 13.66 0.56
C LYS A 127 7.19 12.17 0.87
N HIS A 128 8.10 11.65 1.70
CA HIS A 128 8.09 10.24 2.07
C HIS A 128 6.78 9.82 2.76
N GLN A 129 6.18 10.68 3.61
CA GLN A 129 4.86 10.43 4.19
C GLN A 129 3.72 10.46 3.16
N ALA A 130 3.81 11.27 2.10
CA ALA A 130 2.85 11.26 1.00
C ALA A 130 2.99 9.98 0.16
N ASP A 131 4.21 9.62 -0.24
CA ASP A 131 4.51 8.41 -1.00
C ASP A 131 4.05 7.14 -0.27
N LYS A 132 4.27 7.07 1.05
CA LYS A 132 3.84 5.92 1.87
C LYS A 132 2.33 5.87 2.08
N ARG A 133 1.64 7.02 2.13
CA ARG A 133 0.17 7.07 2.12
C ARG A 133 -0.40 6.61 0.78
N GLY A 134 0.21 7.04 -0.34
CA GLY A 134 -0.14 6.56 -1.69
C GLY A 134 0.01 5.04 -1.82
N GLN A 135 1.17 4.49 -1.47
CA GLN A 135 1.44 3.04 -1.48
C GLN A 135 0.45 2.24 -0.60
N LEU A 136 0.08 2.78 0.56
CA LEU A 136 -0.93 2.16 1.44
C LEU A 136 -2.34 2.23 0.84
N GLN A 137 -2.70 3.33 0.19
CA GLN A 137 -3.99 3.50 -0.49
C GLN A 137 -4.10 2.58 -1.73
N GLU A 138 -3.05 2.47 -2.53
CA GLU A 138 -2.96 1.51 -3.65
C GLU A 138 -3.13 0.07 -3.16
N MET A 139 -2.39 -0.32 -2.12
CA MET A 139 -2.51 -1.64 -1.50
C MET A 139 -3.91 -1.89 -0.91
N TRP A 140 -4.55 -0.86 -0.33
CA TRP A 140 -5.93 -0.96 0.17
C TRP A 140 -6.93 -1.16 -0.98
N HIS A 141 -6.83 -0.40 -2.07
CA HIS A 141 -7.68 -0.57 -3.26
C HIS A 141 -7.49 -1.95 -3.89
N TYR A 142 -6.24 -2.42 -4.01
CA TYR A 142 -5.94 -3.76 -4.53
C TYR A 142 -6.49 -4.87 -3.64
N MET A 143 -6.30 -4.78 -2.31
CA MET A 143 -6.85 -5.71 -1.34
C MET A 143 -8.37 -5.72 -1.34
N ASN A 144 -9.02 -4.55 -1.50
CA ASN A 144 -10.47 -4.47 -1.60
C ASN A 144 -10.99 -5.05 -2.93
N THR A 145 -10.26 -4.89 -4.04
CA THR A 145 -10.58 -5.59 -5.30
C THR A 145 -10.47 -7.11 -5.14
N LEU A 146 -9.37 -7.62 -4.56
CA LEU A 146 -9.21 -9.05 -4.28
C LEU A 146 -10.29 -9.60 -3.34
N LYS A 147 -10.70 -8.83 -2.33
CA LYS A 147 -11.82 -9.15 -1.46
C LYS A 147 -13.12 -9.27 -2.27
N GLU A 148 -13.45 -8.27 -3.08
CA GLU A 148 -14.65 -8.31 -3.92
C GLU A 148 -14.57 -9.40 -5.01
N ASP A 149 -13.38 -9.83 -5.42
CA ASP A 149 -13.16 -10.95 -6.35
C ASP A 149 -13.42 -12.31 -5.67
N VAL A 150 -12.95 -12.47 -4.43
CA VAL A 150 -13.09 -13.70 -3.62
C VAL A 150 -14.51 -13.87 -3.06
N PHE A 151 -15.13 -12.78 -2.59
CA PHE A 151 -16.46 -12.80 -1.97
C PHE A 151 -17.64 -12.61 -2.95
N ARG A 152 -17.36 -12.27 -4.22
CA ARG A 152 -18.35 -12.27 -5.31
C ARG A 152 -17.77 -12.99 -6.55
N PRO A 153 -17.66 -14.34 -6.51
CA PRO A 153 -17.04 -15.12 -7.58
C PRO A 153 -17.74 -14.96 -8.95
N GLU A 154 -18.96 -14.43 -8.99
CA GLU A 154 -19.66 -14.01 -10.21
C GLU A 154 -18.84 -13.00 -11.01
N ARG A 155 -18.07 -12.12 -10.34
CA ARG A 155 -17.16 -11.17 -11.01
C ARG A 155 -15.99 -11.88 -11.69
N LEU A 156 -15.51 -13.00 -11.14
CA LEU A 156 -14.51 -13.86 -11.79
C LEU A 156 -15.13 -14.74 -12.89
N SER A 157 -16.42 -15.09 -12.82
CA SER A 157 -17.09 -15.92 -13.84
C SER A 157 -16.97 -15.31 -15.26
N LEU A 158 -17.00 -13.97 -15.35
CA LEU A 158 -16.82 -13.18 -16.57
C LEU A 158 -15.44 -13.32 -17.22
N TYR A 159 -14.44 -13.74 -16.45
CA TYR A 159 -13.05 -13.94 -16.88
C TYR A 159 -12.66 -15.41 -17.00
N THR A 160 -13.62 -16.33 -16.89
CA THR A 160 -13.37 -17.75 -17.19
C THR A 160 -13.00 -17.93 -18.67
N VAL A 161 -12.11 -18.89 -18.94
CA VAL A 161 -11.58 -19.15 -20.30
C VAL A 161 -12.69 -19.34 -21.34
N ASN A 162 -13.83 -19.92 -20.94
CA ASN A 162 -14.98 -20.10 -21.82
C ASN A 162 -15.69 -18.76 -22.12
N VAL A 163 -16.00 -17.93 -21.13
CA VAL A 163 -16.65 -16.62 -21.38
C VAL A 163 -15.73 -15.69 -22.17
N VAL A 164 -14.42 -15.72 -21.91
CA VAL A 164 -13.42 -14.98 -22.70
C VAL A 164 -13.36 -15.51 -24.14
N ARG A 165 -13.42 -16.83 -24.36
CA ARG A 165 -13.48 -17.44 -25.70
C ARG A 165 -14.73 -17.00 -26.46
N GLU A 166 -15.92 -17.10 -25.87
CA GLU A 166 -17.16 -16.69 -26.53
C GLU A 166 -17.15 -15.19 -26.87
N ARG A 167 -16.59 -14.35 -25.99
CA ARG A 167 -16.39 -12.92 -26.27
C ARG A 167 -15.43 -12.67 -27.43
N ILE A 168 -14.34 -13.44 -27.54
CA ILE A 168 -13.39 -13.36 -28.67
C ILE A 168 -14.08 -13.81 -29.97
N ILE A 169 -14.82 -14.91 -29.96
CA ILE A 169 -15.58 -15.40 -31.13
C ILE A 169 -16.61 -14.37 -31.58
N ALA A 170 -17.37 -13.77 -30.65
CA ALA A 170 -18.36 -12.74 -30.95
C ALA A 170 -17.71 -11.47 -31.55
N LEU A 171 -16.58 -11.01 -31.01
CA LEU A 171 -15.84 -9.84 -31.52
C LEU A 171 -15.20 -10.13 -32.89
N ASN A 172 -14.59 -11.30 -33.09
CA ASN A 172 -14.04 -11.69 -34.38
C ASN A 172 -15.14 -11.78 -35.45
N GLY A 173 -16.30 -12.36 -35.12
CA GLY A 173 -17.45 -12.36 -36.03
C GLY A 173 -18.03 -10.98 -36.33
N GLN A 174 -17.93 -10.01 -35.40
CA GLN A 174 -18.25 -8.60 -35.68
C GLN A 174 -17.22 -7.99 -36.63
N LEU A 175 -15.93 -8.22 -36.40
CA LEU A 175 -14.83 -7.73 -37.24
C LEU A 175 -14.90 -8.28 -38.67
N GLU A 176 -15.20 -9.58 -38.84
CA GLU A 176 -15.40 -10.20 -40.15
C GLU A 176 -16.59 -9.58 -40.90
N ARG A 177 -17.72 -9.34 -40.23
CA ARG A 177 -18.89 -8.67 -40.84
C ARG A 177 -18.56 -7.24 -41.27
N LEU A 178 -17.87 -6.47 -40.43
CA LEU A 178 -17.41 -5.12 -40.77
C LEU A 178 -16.40 -5.15 -41.93
N ASN A 179 -15.48 -6.11 -41.97
CA ASN A 179 -14.53 -6.26 -43.07
C ASN A 179 -15.24 -6.57 -44.40
N VAL A 180 -16.25 -7.45 -44.39
CA VAL A 180 -17.08 -7.75 -45.57
C VAL A 180 -17.94 -6.56 -45.99
N GLN A 181 -18.40 -5.73 -45.05
CA GLN A 181 -19.12 -4.49 -45.36
C GLN A 181 -18.19 -3.46 -46.01
N ASN A 182 -17.07 -3.14 -45.35
CA ASN A 182 -16.06 -2.19 -45.85
C ASN A 182 -15.54 -2.60 -47.24
N ALA A 183 -15.32 -3.90 -47.49
CA ALA A 183 -14.90 -4.40 -48.79
C ALA A 183 -15.95 -4.13 -49.89
N LYS A 184 -17.25 -4.24 -49.59
CA LYS A 184 -18.33 -3.91 -50.53
C LYS A 184 -18.45 -2.42 -50.78
N GLU A 185 -18.34 -1.61 -49.73
CA GLU A 185 -18.39 -0.14 -49.83
C GLU A 185 -17.20 0.39 -50.66
N LEU A 186 -16.00 -0.18 -50.48
CA LEU A 186 -14.83 0.13 -51.31
C LEU A 186 -14.98 -0.31 -52.77
N GLU A 187 -15.65 -1.44 -53.04
CA GLU A 187 -15.86 -1.90 -54.42
C GLU A 187 -16.94 -1.07 -55.14
N LEU A 188 -18.05 -0.72 -54.45
CA LEU A 188 -19.06 0.21 -54.97
C LEU A 188 -18.44 1.58 -55.30
N LEU A 189 -17.58 2.10 -54.43
CA LEU A 189 -16.85 3.34 -54.71
C LEU A 189 -15.95 3.21 -55.95
N ARG A 190 -15.28 2.07 -56.18
CA ARG A 190 -14.50 1.82 -57.41
C ARG A 190 -15.38 1.74 -58.65
N GLU A 191 -16.54 1.10 -58.56
CA GLU A 191 -17.52 1.05 -59.66
C GLU A 191 -18.01 2.47 -60.02
N GLU A 192 -18.31 3.30 -59.02
CA GLU A 192 -18.67 4.71 -59.21
C GLU A 192 -17.51 5.54 -59.78
N TYR A 193 -16.28 5.41 -59.26
CA TYR A 193 -15.11 6.12 -59.80
C TYR A 193 -14.84 5.74 -61.27
N THR A 194 -14.78 4.45 -61.61
CA THR A 194 -14.54 4.05 -63.01
C THR A 194 -15.70 4.42 -63.93
N LYS A 195 -16.93 4.55 -63.41
CA LYS A 195 -18.07 5.09 -64.16
C LYS A 195 -17.88 6.58 -64.43
N MET A 196 -17.55 7.36 -63.40
CA MET A 196 -17.27 8.79 -63.52
C MET A 196 -16.07 9.05 -64.45
N GLU A 197 -15.03 8.22 -64.44
CA GLU A 197 -13.91 8.30 -65.40
C GLU A 197 -14.38 8.08 -66.84
N ARG A 198 -15.18 7.04 -67.11
CA ARG A 198 -15.74 6.77 -68.45
C ARG A 198 -16.69 7.88 -68.93
N GLU A 199 -17.54 8.39 -68.05
CA GLU A 199 -18.48 9.48 -68.37
C GLU A 199 -17.74 10.80 -68.61
N ASN A 200 -16.70 11.11 -67.82
CA ASN A 200 -15.83 12.26 -68.09
C ASN A 200 -15.05 12.08 -69.40
N GLU A 201 -14.39 10.93 -69.63
CA GLU A 201 -13.69 10.67 -70.89
C GLU A 201 -14.58 10.91 -72.11
N PHE A 202 -15.85 10.49 -72.04
CA PHE A 202 -16.82 10.72 -73.11
C PHE A 202 -17.11 12.21 -73.33
N VAL A 203 -17.29 13.00 -72.26
CA VAL A 203 -17.48 14.46 -72.32
C VAL A 203 -16.26 15.16 -72.92
N TRP A 204 -15.04 14.80 -72.48
CA TRP A 204 -13.80 15.37 -73.02
C TRP A 204 -13.55 14.97 -74.49
N LYS A 205 -13.89 13.73 -74.89
CA LYS A 205 -13.75 13.25 -76.28
C LYS A 205 -14.87 13.75 -77.21
N GLY A 206 -15.99 14.21 -76.67
CA GLY A 206 -17.12 14.80 -77.41
C GLY A 206 -17.12 16.32 -77.52
N SER A 207 -16.07 17.00 -77.04
CA SER A 207 -15.92 18.47 -77.04
C SER A 207 -14.82 18.97 -78.01
N ILE A 208 -14.55 18.19 -79.07
CA ILE A 208 -13.59 18.45 -80.17
C ILE A 208 -14.29 18.20 -81.51
#